data_AF-A0A1T4WVN1-F1
#
_entry.id   AF-A0A1T4WVN1-F1
#
_cell.length_a   1.000
_cell.length_b   1.000
_cell.length_c   1.000
_cell.angle_alpha   90.00
_cell.angle_beta   90.00
_cell.angle_gamma   90.00
#
_symmetry.space_group_name_H-M   'P 1'
#
loop_
_entity.id
_entity.type
_entity.pdbx_description
1 polymer ?
#
loop_
_entity_poly.entity_id
_entity_poly.type
_entity_poly.pdbx_seq_one_letter_code
_entity_poly.pdbx_strand_id
1 'polypeptide(L)'
;MGDSGKAKPVHRTAISIDVFESADSQALKDFLERRRRILSPLSRNSPLSAQHSSGGRPLSGPIFTWTVFAGNGRSIASSAELFSNEISAERSAITTMASVDDIDVLRVRAHSAPMHAWAMNVDGVPRLIALRYFTTVRLRDRNAASVLAALHDGMVVPPGDGPPHQRMPPPLSPRRITDDLLAEVAGPLKVRGEGRPIRPILRSYISQPVRSRIRTDRDGS
;
A
#
# COMPACT_ATOMS: atom_id res chain seq x y z
N MET A 1 -22.12 -44.49 8.71
CA MET A 1 -20.82 -44.26 9.36
C MET A 1 -19.92 -43.58 8.34
N GLY A 2 -19.44 -42.37 8.62
CA GLY A 2 -18.58 -41.61 7.70
C GLY A 2 -18.93 -40.13 7.62
N ASP A 3 -19.02 -39.46 8.77
CA ASP A 3 -19.06 -38.00 8.83
C ASP A 3 -17.64 -37.48 8.56
N SER A 4 -17.29 -37.34 7.28
CA SER A 4 -16.04 -36.70 6.86
C SER A 4 -16.16 -35.21 7.13
N GLY A 5 -15.85 -34.81 8.36
CA GLY A 5 -15.73 -33.44 8.79
C GLY A 5 -14.76 -32.69 7.88
N LYS A 6 -15.31 -32.00 6.87
CA LYS A 6 -14.58 -31.02 6.08
C LYS A 6 -14.18 -29.90 7.03
N ALA A 7 -12.96 -29.99 7.56
CA ALA A 7 -12.36 -28.93 8.35
C ALA A 7 -12.49 -27.63 7.56
N LYS A 8 -13.23 -26.67 8.13
CA LYS A 8 -13.39 -25.36 7.52
C LYS A 8 -11.99 -24.77 7.39
N PRO A 9 -11.53 -24.38 6.18
CA PRO A 9 -10.20 -23.83 6.03
C PRO A 9 -10.08 -22.61 6.95
N VAL A 10 -9.17 -22.71 7.92
CA VAL A 10 -8.80 -21.56 8.76
C VAL A 10 -8.05 -20.64 7.82
N HIS A 11 -8.74 -19.62 7.31
CA HIS A 11 -8.15 -18.64 6.42
C HIS A 11 -7.10 -17.83 7.20
N ARG A 12 -5.85 -18.28 7.12
CA ARG A 12 -4.70 -17.52 7.60
C ARG A 12 -4.38 -16.44 6.59
N THR A 13 -3.82 -15.34 7.10
CA THR A 13 -3.18 -14.35 6.26
C THR A 13 -2.05 -15.03 5.48
N ALA A 14 -1.96 -14.77 4.18
CA ALA A 14 -0.99 -15.40 3.29
C ALA A 14 -0.45 -14.39 2.28
N ILE A 15 0.76 -14.65 1.80
CA ILE A 15 1.34 -13.98 0.63
C ILE A 15 1.47 -15.04 -0.45
N SER A 16 0.81 -14.84 -1.60
CA SER A 16 0.92 -15.75 -2.74
C SER A 16 1.79 -15.14 -3.81
N ILE A 17 2.54 -15.96 -4.53
CA ILE A 17 3.14 -15.57 -5.80
C ILE A 17 2.07 -15.72 -6.89
N ASP A 18 1.87 -14.68 -7.68
CA ASP A 18 0.99 -14.68 -8.85
C ASP A 18 1.84 -14.66 -10.12
N VAL A 19 1.39 -15.37 -11.14
CA VAL A 19 2.05 -15.45 -12.45
C VAL A 19 1.11 -14.95 -13.55
N PHE A 20 1.66 -14.11 -14.42
CA PHE A 20 1.05 -13.74 -15.69
C PHE A 20 1.81 -14.46 -16.80
N GLU A 21 1.19 -15.49 -17.38
CA GLU A 21 1.84 -16.38 -18.37
C GLU A 21 2.32 -15.64 -19.62
N SER A 22 1.70 -14.50 -19.95
CA SER A 22 2.00 -13.71 -21.13
C SER A 22 1.95 -12.22 -20.84
N ALA A 23 2.92 -11.50 -21.43
CA ALA A 23 2.97 -10.05 -21.46
C ALA A 23 1.76 -9.41 -22.18
N ASP A 24 1.10 -10.16 -23.06
CA ASP A 24 -0.08 -9.70 -23.80
C ASP A 24 -1.40 -9.96 -23.07
N SER A 25 -1.36 -10.68 -21.94
CA SER A 25 -2.55 -11.03 -21.20
C SER A 25 -3.31 -9.79 -20.72
N GLN A 26 -4.64 -9.82 -20.86
CA GLN A 26 -5.49 -8.72 -20.39
C GLN A 26 -5.36 -8.53 -18.87
N ALA A 27 -5.20 -9.63 -18.13
CA ALA A 27 -5.00 -9.58 -16.68
C ALA A 27 -3.76 -8.77 -16.28
N LEU A 28 -2.64 -8.95 -16.98
CA LEU A 28 -1.44 -8.15 -16.74
C LEU A 28 -1.65 -6.69 -17.14
N LYS A 29 -2.30 -6.42 -18.29
CA LYS A 29 -2.59 -5.06 -18.74
C LYS A 29 -3.43 -4.30 -17.70
N ASP A 30 -4.49 -4.92 -17.19
CA ASP A 30 -5.33 -4.36 -16.13
C ASP A 30 -4.54 -4.15 -14.82
N PHE A 31 -3.67 -5.09 -14.47
CA PHE A 31 -2.79 -4.99 -13.31
C PHE A 31 -1.83 -3.80 -13.44
N LEU A 32 -1.13 -3.69 -14.57
CA LEU A 32 -0.20 -2.61 -14.88
C LEU A 32 -0.89 -1.24 -14.87
N GLU A 33 -2.12 -1.15 -15.40
CA GLU A 33 -2.87 0.10 -15.38
C GLU A 33 -3.20 0.54 -13.95
N ARG A 34 -3.67 -0.38 -13.10
CA ARG A 34 -3.94 -0.11 -11.67
C ARG A 34 -2.68 0.30 -10.94
N ARG A 35 -1.58 -0.43 -11.13
CA ARG A 35 -0.26 -0.13 -10.57
C ARG A 35 0.21 1.26 -10.96
N ARG A 36 0.14 1.59 -12.26
CA ARG A 36 0.49 2.92 -12.78
C ARG A 36 -0.32 4.03 -12.09
N ARG A 37 -1.63 3.85 -11.93
CA ARG A 37 -2.50 4.85 -11.28
C ARG A 37 -2.07 5.17 -9.84
N ILE A 38 -1.44 4.24 -9.12
CA ILE A 38 -0.98 4.44 -7.73
C ILE A 38 0.46 4.94 -7.66
N LEU A 39 1.34 4.44 -8.54
CA LEU A 39 2.75 4.80 -8.54
C LEU A 39 3.04 6.15 -9.23
N SER A 40 2.28 6.52 -10.27
CA SER A 40 2.54 7.77 -11.01
C SER A 40 2.51 9.05 -10.15
N PRO A 41 1.61 9.20 -9.14
CA PRO A 41 1.67 10.33 -8.21
C PRO A 41 2.94 10.36 -7.34
N LEU A 42 3.52 9.19 -7.01
CA LEU A 42 4.73 9.09 -6.19
C LEU A 42 5.98 9.48 -6.99
N SER A 43 5.99 9.16 -8.29
CA SER A 43 7.05 9.49 -9.23
C SER A 43 7.27 11.00 -9.43
N ARG A 44 6.21 11.82 -9.36
CA ARG A 44 6.32 13.28 -9.60
C ARG A 44 7.06 14.03 -8.50
N ASN A 45 7.08 13.49 -7.29
CA ASN A 45 7.62 14.15 -6.11
C ASN A 45 8.80 13.41 -5.50
N SER A 46 9.33 12.38 -6.18
CA SER A 46 10.38 11.53 -5.63
C SER A 46 11.46 11.21 -6.66
N PRO A 47 12.76 11.23 -6.29
CA PRO A 47 13.87 10.82 -7.16
C PRO A 47 13.80 9.35 -7.64
N LEU A 48 12.82 8.58 -7.13
CA LEU A 48 12.57 7.17 -7.40
C LEU A 48 12.12 6.85 -8.84
N SER A 49 11.73 7.84 -9.65
CA SER A 49 11.29 7.63 -11.04
C SER A 49 12.39 7.08 -11.96
N ALA A 50 13.66 7.29 -11.61
CA ALA A 50 14.79 6.88 -12.44
C ALA A 50 15.16 5.40 -12.29
N GLN A 51 14.93 4.77 -11.13
CA GLN A 51 15.36 3.39 -10.87
C GLN A 51 14.35 2.32 -11.31
N HIS A 52 13.06 2.66 -11.39
CA HIS A 52 12.02 1.74 -11.87
C HIS A 52 11.84 1.74 -13.40
N SER A 53 12.69 2.49 -14.10
CA SER A 53 12.82 2.49 -15.57
C SER A 53 14.01 1.65 -16.04
N SER A 54 14.52 0.74 -15.19
CA SER A 54 15.56 -0.21 -15.56
C SER A 54 15.02 -1.22 -16.57
N GLY A 55 15.15 -0.84 -17.85
CA GLY A 55 15.19 -1.76 -18.98
C GLY A 55 13.85 -1.99 -19.64
N GLY A 56 13.54 -1.15 -20.64
CA GLY A 56 12.53 -1.41 -21.68
C GLY A 56 12.90 -2.59 -22.60
N ARG A 57 13.28 -3.72 -22.01
CA ARG A 57 13.34 -4.99 -22.72
C ARG A 57 11.91 -5.56 -22.70
N PRO A 58 11.33 -5.92 -23.84
CA PRO A 58 10.04 -6.60 -23.85
C PRO A 58 10.15 -7.80 -22.92
N LEU A 59 9.23 -7.89 -21.94
CA LEU A 59 9.14 -9.02 -21.02
C LEU A 59 8.72 -10.24 -21.86
N SER A 60 9.70 -10.97 -22.38
CA SER A 60 9.47 -12.22 -23.09
C SER A 60 9.34 -13.33 -22.06
N GLY A 61 8.12 -13.79 -21.80
CA GLY A 61 7.84 -14.90 -20.88
C GLY A 61 6.93 -14.52 -19.70
N PRO A 62 6.80 -15.42 -18.73
CA PRO A 62 5.95 -15.21 -17.56
C PRO A 62 6.46 -14.09 -16.68
N ILE A 63 5.53 -13.30 -16.14
CA ILE A 63 5.82 -12.19 -15.24
C ILE A 63 5.24 -12.52 -13.87
N PHE A 64 6.02 -12.32 -12.83
CA PHE A 64 5.68 -12.68 -11.47
C PHE A 64 5.45 -11.43 -10.62
N THR A 65 4.52 -11.53 -9.69
CA THR A 65 4.26 -10.55 -8.63
C THR A 65 3.90 -11.34 -7.37
N TRP A 66 3.80 -10.67 -6.24
CA TRP A 66 3.26 -11.29 -5.03
C TRP A 66 2.12 -10.45 -4.46
N THR A 67 1.11 -11.13 -3.92
CA THR A 67 -0.14 -10.54 -3.45
C THR A 67 -0.36 -10.93 -2.00
N VAL A 68 -0.74 -9.95 -1.19
CA VAL A 68 -1.09 -10.13 0.22
C VAL A 68 -2.59 -10.41 0.33
N PHE A 69 -2.94 -11.47 1.05
CA PHE A 69 -4.30 -11.88 1.32
C PHE A 69 -4.62 -11.70 2.81
N ALA A 70 -5.75 -11.05 3.10
CA ALA A 70 -6.28 -11.01 4.46
C ALA A 70 -6.75 -12.40 4.91
N GLY A 71 -6.94 -12.60 6.22
CA GLY A 71 -7.52 -13.82 6.80
C GLY A 71 -8.96 -14.13 6.40
N ASN A 72 -9.56 -13.42 5.44
CA ASN A 72 -10.81 -13.82 4.78
C ASN A 72 -10.60 -14.26 3.31
N GLY A 73 -9.35 -14.49 2.91
CA GLY A 73 -8.96 -14.89 1.56
C GLY A 73 -9.02 -13.77 0.52
N ARG A 74 -9.27 -12.52 0.91
CA ARG A 74 -9.32 -11.40 -0.05
C ARG A 74 -7.94 -10.79 -0.25
N SER A 75 -7.56 -10.58 -1.50
CA SER A 75 -6.39 -9.80 -1.88
C SER A 75 -6.53 -8.35 -1.40
N ILE A 76 -5.54 -7.86 -0.65
CA ILE A 76 -5.56 -6.51 -0.06
C ILE A 76 -4.42 -5.60 -0.55
N ALA A 77 -3.30 -6.17 -0.99
CA ALA A 77 -2.16 -5.46 -1.55
C ALA A 77 -1.37 -6.35 -2.51
N SER A 78 -0.51 -5.74 -3.32
CA SER A 78 0.41 -6.46 -4.20
C SER A 78 1.76 -5.74 -4.25
N SER A 79 2.79 -6.48 -4.63
CA SER A 79 4.13 -5.97 -4.83
C SER A 79 4.10 -4.76 -5.76
N ALA A 80 4.85 -3.73 -5.37
CA ALA A 80 5.10 -2.59 -6.22
C ALA A 80 6.06 -2.97 -7.36
N GLU A 81 6.82 -4.06 -7.27
CA GLU A 81 7.76 -4.53 -8.30
C GLU A 81 7.19 -5.72 -9.08
N LEU A 82 7.68 -5.92 -10.31
CA LEU A 82 7.41 -7.09 -11.14
C LEU A 82 8.70 -7.86 -11.34
N PHE A 83 8.60 -9.19 -11.37
CA PHE A 83 9.75 -10.08 -11.38
C PHE A 83 9.72 -10.97 -12.63
N SER A 84 10.90 -11.34 -13.12
CA SER A 84 11.06 -12.24 -14.28
C SER A 84 11.02 -13.72 -13.91
N ASN A 85 11.06 -14.04 -12.63
CA ASN A 85 11.02 -15.41 -12.11
C ASN A 85 10.40 -15.45 -10.72
N GLU A 86 9.90 -16.62 -10.35
CA GLU A 86 9.22 -16.90 -9.08
C GLU A 86 10.13 -16.65 -7.86
N ILE A 87 11.37 -17.14 -7.91
CA ILE A 87 12.35 -17.05 -6.80
C ILE A 87 12.62 -15.58 -6.42
N SER A 88 12.74 -14.68 -7.41
CA SER A 88 12.90 -13.26 -7.17
C SER A 88 11.68 -12.63 -6.49
N ALA A 89 10.47 -13.04 -6.89
CA ALA A 89 9.24 -12.56 -6.26
C ALA A 89 9.12 -13.05 -4.81
N GLU A 90 9.40 -14.33 -4.57
CA GLU A 90 9.41 -14.93 -3.23
C GLU A 90 10.43 -14.26 -2.32
N ARG A 91 11.68 -14.11 -2.76
CA ARG A 91 12.72 -13.41 -1.99
C ARG A 91 12.30 -11.97 -1.68
N SER A 92 11.69 -11.27 -2.63
CA SER A 92 11.18 -9.92 -2.40
C SER A 92 10.10 -9.88 -1.31
N ALA A 93 9.17 -10.85 -1.30
CA ALA A 93 8.16 -10.98 -0.25
C ALA A 93 8.80 -11.24 1.11
N ILE A 94 9.72 -12.21 1.20
CA ILE A 94 10.43 -12.56 2.44
C ILE A 94 11.21 -11.36 2.99
N THR A 95 11.99 -10.67 2.15
CA THR A 95 12.72 -9.47 2.56
C THR A 95 11.77 -8.38 3.04
N THR A 96 10.63 -8.19 2.38
CA THR A 96 9.64 -7.18 2.80
C THR A 96 9.01 -7.54 4.15
N MET A 97 8.74 -8.82 4.42
CA MET A 97 8.26 -9.27 5.73
C MET A 97 9.33 -9.08 6.82
N ALA A 98 10.59 -9.37 6.52
CA ALA A 98 11.70 -9.19 7.47
C ALA A 98 11.95 -7.71 7.84
N SER A 99 11.64 -6.79 6.93
CA SER A 99 11.77 -5.34 7.13
C SER A 99 10.44 -4.65 7.47
N VAL A 100 9.44 -5.39 7.98
CA VAL A 100 8.10 -4.84 8.22
C VAL A 100 8.10 -3.66 9.21
N ASP A 101 8.99 -3.69 10.20
CA ASP A 101 9.14 -2.63 11.20
C ASP A 101 9.76 -1.34 10.62
N ASP A 102 10.43 -1.44 9.47
CA ASP A 102 11.07 -0.32 8.76
C ASP A 102 10.20 0.25 7.63
N ILE A 103 8.94 -0.22 7.50
CA ILE A 103 8.04 0.23 6.43
C ILE A 103 7.42 1.59 6.77
N ASP A 104 7.60 2.59 5.91
CA ASP A 104 6.76 3.79 5.92
C ASP A 104 5.52 3.62 5.05
N VAL A 105 4.42 4.28 5.45
CA VAL A 105 3.17 4.31 4.68
C VAL A 105 3.02 5.66 3.98
N LEU A 106 3.22 5.66 2.67
CA LEU A 106 3.03 6.82 1.80
C LEU A 106 1.57 6.95 1.40
N ARG A 107 1.02 8.16 1.59
CA ARG A 107 -0.37 8.48 1.25
C ARG A 107 -0.47 8.93 -0.21
N VAL A 108 -1.23 8.18 -1.01
CA VAL A 108 -1.48 8.48 -2.42
C VAL A 108 -2.87 9.11 -2.57
N ARG A 109 -2.96 10.24 -3.28
CA ARG A 109 -4.23 10.85 -3.67
C ARG A 109 -4.46 10.63 -5.15
N ALA A 110 -5.68 10.24 -5.52
CA ALA A 110 -6.06 10.17 -6.93
C ALA A 110 -6.07 11.56 -7.57
N HIS A 111 -6.00 11.58 -8.89
CA HIS A 111 -6.17 12.81 -9.68
C HIS A 111 -7.63 13.29 -9.73
N SER A 112 -8.60 12.42 -9.41
CA SER A 112 -10.03 12.74 -9.38
C SER A 112 -10.64 12.51 -7.98
N ALA A 113 -11.83 13.08 -7.77
CA ALA A 113 -12.52 13.28 -6.48
C ALA A 113 -12.60 12.05 -5.56
N PRO A 114 -12.75 12.28 -4.24
CA PRO A 114 -11.76 11.91 -3.22
C PRO A 114 -11.54 10.40 -3.17
N MET A 115 -10.53 9.98 -3.91
CA MET A 115 -10.07 8.60 -3.91
C MET A 115 -8.69 8.56 -3.28
N HIS A 116 -8.55 7.73 -2.25
CA HIS A 116 -7.37 7.61 -1.42
C HIS A 116 -6.71 6.24 -1.66
N ALA A 117 -5.40 6.20 -1.81
CA ALA A 117 -4.63 4.96 -1.86
C ALA A 117 -3.40 5.11 -0.97
N TRP A 118 -2.61 4.05 -0.89
CA TRP A 118 -1.35 4.06 -0.18
C TRP A 118 -0.32 3.23 -0.95
N ALA A 119 0.95 3.53 -0.70
CA ALA A 119 2.08 2.69 -1.02
C ALA A 119 2.93 2.53 0.23
N MET A 120 3.65 1.43 0.33
CA MET A 120 4.58 1.16 1.42
C MET A 120 5.98 1.09 0.85
N ASN A 121 6.91 1.77 1.49
CA ASN A 121 8.31 1.83 1.10
C ASN A 121 9.21 1.28 2.22
N VAL A 122 10.32 0.67 1.80
CA VAL A 122 11.44 0.28 2.65
C VAL A 122 12.65 1.00 2.07
N ASP A 123 13.38 1.75 2.89
CA ASP A 123 14.54 2.55 2.47
C ASP A 123 14.25 3.46 1.27
N GLY A 124 13.07 4.08 1.27
CA GLY A 124 12.64 4.95 0.17
C GLY A 124 12.16 4.20 -1.08
N VAL A 125 12.31 2.89 -1.20
CA VAL A 125 11.86 2.11 -2.37
C VAL A 125 10.45 1.57 -2.14
N PRO A 126 9.46 1.88 -3.01
CA PRO A 126 8.13 1.29 -2.90
C PRO A 126 8.21 -0.23 -3.07
N ARG A 127 7.73 -0.96 -2.06
CA ARG A 127 7.67 -2.43 -2.05
C ARG A 127 6.27 -2.95 -2.27
N LEU A 128 5.27 -2.19 -1.84
CA LEU A 128 3.88 -2.62 -1.77
C LEU A 128 2.95 -1.49 -2.18
N ILE A 129 1.85 -1.85 -2.82
CA ILE A 129 0.78 -0.91 -3.17
C ILE A 129 -0.58 -1.49 -2.82
N ALA A 130 -1.52 -0.58 -2.52
CA ALA A 130 -2.93 -0.95 -2.46
C ALA A 130 -3.40 -1.52 -3.82
N LEU A 131 -4.33 -2.47 -3.81
CA LEU A 131 -4.92 -2.97 -5.07
C LEU A 131 -6.00 -2.04 -5.65
N ARG A 132 -6.40 -1.01 -4.89
CA ARG A 132 -7.50 -0.10 -5.24
C ARG A 132 -7.39 1.22 -4.52
N TYR A 133 -8.18 2.17 -5.01
CA TYR A 133 -8.51 3.38 -4.28
C TYR A 133 -9.68 3.16 -3.31
N PHE A 134 -9.70 3.96 -2.26
CA PHE A 134 -10.68 3.97 -1.17
C PHE A 134 -11.41 5.30 -1.15
N THR A 135 -12.70 5.27 -0.86
CA THR A 135 -13.55 6.47 -0.82
C THR A 135 -13.31 7.34 0.41
N THR A 136 -12.63 6.83 1.44
CA THR A 136 -12.32 7.58 2.66
C THR A 136 -10.91 7.30 3.16
N VAL A 137 -10.34 8.29 3.85
CA VAL A 137 -9.05 8.18 4.55
C VAL A 137 -9.06 7.03 5.56
N ARG A 138 -10.16 6.85 6.30
CA ARG A 138 -10.31 5.78 7.29
C ARG A 138 -10.23 4.38 6.67
N LEU A 139 -10.85 4.18 5.50
CA LEU A 139 -10.78 2.89 4.79
C LEU A 139 -9.38 2.62 4.25
N ARG A 140 -8.70 3.65 3.72
CA ARG A 140 -7.29 3.56 3.32
C ARG A 140 -6.42 3.11 4.49
N ASP A 141 -6.50 3.80 5.63
CA ASP A 141 -5.64 3.55 6.79
C ASP A 141 -5.92 2.18 7.41
N ARG A 142 -7.19 1.76 7.49
CA ARG A 142 -7.55 0.41 7.94
C ARG A 142 -6.98 -0.66 7.02
N ASN A 143 -7.02 -0.45 5.71
CA ASN A 143 -6.46 -1.41 4.76
C ASN A 143 -4.93 -1.47 4.88
N ALA A 144 -4.23 -0.34 4.99
CA ALA A 144 -2.79 -0.31 5.20
C ALA A 144 -2.40 -1.04 6.51
N ALA A 145 -3.09 -0.77 7.61
CA ALA A 145 -2.86 -1.48 8.88
C ALA A 145 -3.11 -2.99 8.77
N SER A 146 -4.13 -3.40 8.00
CA SER A 146 -4.39 -4.83 7.76
C SER A 146 -3.27 -5.49 6.97
N VAL A 147 -2.59 -4.75 6.08
CA VAL A 147 -1.42 -5.26 5.35
C VAL A 147 -0.20 -5.36 6.25
N LEU A 148 0.05 -4.38 7.13
CA LEU A 148 1.16 -4.48 8.09
C LEU A 148 0.98 -5.70 9.03
N ALA A 149 -0.22 -5.88 9.58
CA ALA A 149 -0.54 -7.08 10.36
C ALA A 149 -0.37 -8.37 9.52
N ALA A 150 -0.73 -8.32 8.24
CA ALA A 150 -0.54 -9.44 7.33
C ALA A 150 0.94 -9.78 7.07
N LEU A 151 1.82 -8.79 7.04
CA LEU A 151 3.26 -9.00 6.85
C LEU A 151 3.92 -9.54 8.11
N HIS A 152 3.46 -9.14 9.30
CA HIS A 152 3.94 -9.68 10.57
C HIS A 152 3.55 -11.15 10.78
N ASP A 153 2.27 -11.48 10.58
CA ASP A 153 1.72 -12.79 10.95
C ASP A 153 1.60 -13.77 9.77
N GLY A 154 1.83 -13.28 8.55
CA GLY A 154 1.64 -14.04 7.32
C GLY A 154 2.73 -15.05 7.05
N MET A 155 2.50 -15.87 6.04
CA MET A 155 3.52 -16.75 5.45
C MET A 155 3.48 -16.62 3.93
N VAL A 156 4.64 -16.78 3.29
CA VAL A 156 4.71 -16.91 1.84
C VAL A 156 4.32 -18.34 1.46
N VAL A 157 3.38 -18.45 0.53
CA VAL A 157 2.81 -19.71 0.08
C VAL A 157 3.20 -19.92 -1.39
N PRO A 158 3.57 -21.16 -1.79
CA PRO A 158 3.89 -21.47 -3.18
C PRO A 158 2.73 -21.11 -4.12
N PRO A 159 3.02 -20.79 -5.40
CA PRO A 159 1.98 -20.60 -6.40
C PRO A 159 1.12 -21.87 -6.54
N GLY A 160 -0.19 -21.70 -6.47
CA GLY A 160 -1.17 -22.80 -6.53
C GLY A 160 -1.71 -23.26 -5.17
N ASP A 161 -1.00 -22.98 -4.07
CA ASP A 161 -1.44 -23.31 -2.70
C ASP A 161 -2.13 -22.13 -1.99
N GLY A 162 -2.18 -20.96 -2.65
CA GLY A 162 -2.92 -19.79 -2.17
C GLY A 162 -4.45 -20.01 -2.15
N PRO A 163 -5.21 -19.19 -1.40
CA PRO A 163 -6.68 -19.25 -1.47
C PRO A 163 -7.12 -19.13 -2.94
N PRO A 164 -8.09 -19.96 -3.39
CA PRO A 164 -8.44 -20.06 -4.80
C PRO A 164 -8.70 -18.67 -5.34
N HIS A 165 -8.01 -18.30 -6.43
CA HIS A 165 -7.99 -16.97 -7.02
C HIS A 165 -9.41 -16.38 -7.04
N GLN A 166 -9.81 -15.68 -5.98
CA GLN A 166 -11.01 -14.88 -6.03
C GLN A 166 -10.59 -13.73 -6.92
N ARG A 167 -10.97 -13.85 -8.20
CA ARG A 167 -10.91 -12.78 -9.19
C ARG A 167 -11.07 -11.48 -8.44
N MET A 168 -10.01 -10.68 -8.45
CA MET A 168 -9.99 -9.37 -7.81
C MET A 168 -11.37 -8.73 -8.00
N PRO A 169 -12.03 -8.27 -6.92
CA PRO A 169 -13.33 -7.64 -7.07
C PRO A 169 -13.16 -6.52 -8.10
N PRO A 170 -14.08 -6.40 -9.08
CA PRO A 170 -14.00 -5.35 -10.08
C PRO A 170 -13.82 -3.99 -9.37
N PRO A 171 -13.10 -3.03 -9.99
CA PRO A 171 -13.02 -1.69 -9.43
C PRO A 171 -14.42 -1.25 -9.07
N LEU A 172 -14.61 -0.79 -7.83
CA LEU A 172 -15.88 -0.21 -7.44
C LEU A 172 -16.11 0.94 -8.41
N SER A 173 -17.04 0.77 -9.35
CA SER A 173 -17.63 1.89 -10.05
C SER A 173 -18.00 2.91 -8.98
N PRO A 174 -17.74 4.22 -9.17
CA PRO A 174 -18.19 5.22 -8.23
C PRO A 174 -19.71 5.13 -8.16
N ARG A 175 -20.23 4.32 -7.23
CA ARG A 175 -21.64 4.31 -6.89
C ARG A 175 -21.89 5.72 -6.39
N ARG A 176 -22.80 6.44 -7.07
CA ARG A 176 -23.44 7.61 -6.46
C ARG A 176 -23.95 7.12 -5.11
N ILE A 177 -23.34 7.61 -4.05
CA ILE A 177 -23.89 7.44 -2.71
C ILE A 177 -25.18 8.25 -2.77
N THR A 178 -26.31 7.58 -2.96
CA THR A 178 -27.59 8.18 -2.59
C THR A 178 -27.59 8.31 -1.07
N ASP A 179 -28.00 9.47 -0.58
CA ASP A 179 -27.93 9.88 0.82
C ASP A 179 -28.64 8.94 1.82
N ASP A 180 -29.40 7.96 1.31
CA ASP A 180 -30.17 7.00 2.13
C ASP A 180 -29.33 6.01 2.95
N LEU A 181 -28.04 5.78 2.64
CA LEU A 181 -27.19 4.85 3.42
C LEU A 181 -26.47 5.49 4.62
N LEU A 182 -26.66 6.79 4.86
CA LEU A 182 -26.11 7.48 6.05
C LEU A 182 -27.06 7.48 7.25
N ALA A 183 -28.32 7.04 7.10
CA ALA A 183 -29.33 7.13 8.15
C ALA A 183 -29.34 5.94 9.14
N GLU A 184 -28.78 4.76 8.81
CA GLU A 184 -29.04 3.53 9.59
C GLU A 184 -27.91 3.04 10.53
N VAL A 185 -26.77 3.75 10.67
CA VAL A 185 -25.69 3.33 11.60
C VAL A 185 -25.28 4.45 12.57
N ALA A 186 -26.17 5.40 12.84
CA ALA A 186 -25.99 6.43 13.86
C ALA A 186 -26.65 6.01 15.19
N GLY A 187 -26.10 4.97 15.82
CA GLY A 187 -26.33 4.77 17.26
C GLY A 187 -25.47 5.77 18.06
N PRO A 188 -26.00 6.45 19.10
CA PRO A 188 -25.24 7.47 19.81
C PRO A 188 -24.17 6.83 20.70
N LEU A 189 -22.90 7.06 20.38
CA LEU A 189 -21.79 6.85 21.29
C LEU A 189 -21.87 7.89 22.41
N LYS A 190 -22.35 7.49 23.59
CA LYS A 190 -22.20 8.25 24.83
C LYS A 190 -20.71 8.38 25.16
N VAL A 191 -20.11 9.52 24.85
CA VAL A 191 -18.79 9.91 25.35
C VAL A 191 -19.00 10.66 26.66
N ARG A 192 -18.63 10.03 27.77
CA ARG A 192 -18.51 10.66 29.09
C ARG A 192 -17.12 11.29 29.17
N GLY A 193 -17.04 12.61 29.24
CA GLY A 193 -15.77 13.32 29.41
C GLY A 193 -15.92 14.79 29.05
N GLU A 194 -16.00 15.62 30.08
CA GLU A 194 -16.27 17.04 30.04
C GLU A 194 -15.21 17.86 29.30
N GLY A 195 -15.65 19.02 28.84
CA GLY A 195 -14.95 19.92 27.94
C GLY A 195 -13.68 20.54 28.50
N ARG A 196 -12.70 20.69 27.62
CA ARG A 196 -11.73 21.78 27.67
C ARG A 196 -11.57 22.37 26.28
N PRO A 197 -11.69 23.70 26.09
CA PRO A 197 -11.47 24.32 24.79
C PRO A 197 -9.97 24.30 24.45
N ILE A 198 -9.63 23.66 23.32
CA ILE A 198 -8.30 23.68 22.73
C ILE A 198 -8.08 25.07 22.11
N ARG A 199 -7.11 25.83 22.63
CA ARG A 199 -6.67 27.08 22.00
C ARG A 199 -5.80 26.78 20.77
N PRO A 200 -5.95 27.49 19.64
CA PRO A 200 -5.09 27.31 18.49
C PRO A 200 -3.70 27.90 18.76
N ILE A 201 -2.65 27.07 18.56
CA ILE A 201 -1.25 27.54 18.56
C ILE A 201 -0.96 28.08 17.15
N LEU A 202 -0.99 29.41 17.01
CA LEU A 202 -0.41 30.10 15.85
C LEU A 202 1.12 30.12 16.02
N ARG A 203 1.83 29.26 15.28
CA ARG A 203 3.28 29.40 15.08
C ARG A 203 3.54 30.36 13.91
N SER A 204 3.81 31.61 14.22
CA SER A 204 4.46 32.56 13.32
C SER A 204 5.93 32.18 13.15
N TYR A 205 6.32 31.71 11.97
CA TYR A 205 7.72 31.66 11.55
C TYR A 205 8.12 33.07 11.09
N ILE A 206 8.79 33.82 11.96
CA ILE A 206 9.56 35.00 11.57
C ILE A 206 11.02 34.55 11.44
N SER A 207 11.47 34.35 10.21
CA SER A 207 12.89 34.16 9.89
C SER A 207 13.60 35.51 10.04
N GLN A 208 14.41 35.68 11.08
CA GLN A 208 15.37 36.78 11.12
C GLN A 208 16.71 36.34 10.48
N PRO A 209 17.32 37.19 9.62
CA PRO A 209 18.64 36.91 9.06
C PRO A 209 19.73 37.17 10.10
N VAL A 210 20.53 36.15 10.41
CA VAL A 210 21.74 36.26 11.23
C VAL A 210 22.79 37.04 10.44
N ARG A 211 23.07 38.28 10.85
CA ARG A 211 24.22 39.06 10.36
C ARG A 211 25.51 38.50 10.96
N SER A 212 26.42 38.14 10.07
CA SER A 212 27.82 37.85 10.35
C SER A 212 28.52 39.06 10.95
N ARG A 213 29.32 38.84 11.99
CA ARG A 213 30.39 39.76 12.41
C ARG A 213 31.72 39.03 12.32
N ILE A 214 32.47 39.41 11.30
CA ILE A 214 33.92 39.27 11.21
C ILE A 214 34.52 40.09 12.35
N ARG A 215 35.40 39.49 13.16
CA ARG A 215 36.23 40.21 14.13
C ARG A 215 37.69 39.97 13.76
N THR A 216 38.27 40.99 13.16
CA THR A 216 39.71 41.21 13.01
C THR A 216 40.22 41.96 14.24
N ASP A 217 41.21 41.40 14.93
CA ASP A 217 42.17 42.06 15.83
C ASP A 217 43.40 41.12 15.75
N ARG A 218 44.58 41.41 15.18
CA ARG A 218 45.55 42.52 15.20
C ARG A 218 46.12 42.86 16.60
N ASP A 219 47.37 42.42 16.75
CA ASP A 219 48.50 42.88 17.57
C ASP A 219 48.53 42.68 19.10
N GLY A 220 49.65 42.07 19.54
CA GLY A 220 50.47 42.68 20.59
C GLY A 220 50.88 41.80 21.76
N SER A 221 51.96 41.03 21.63
CA SER A 221 53.16 41.02 22.52
C SER A 221 54.18 40.00 22.03
#